data_AF-A0A436W839-F1
#
_entry.id   AF-A0A436W839-F1
#
_cell.length_a   1.000
_cell.length_b   1.000
_cell.length_c   1.000
_cell.angle_alpha   90.00
_cell.angle_beta   90.00
_cell.angle_gamma   90.00
#
_symmetry.space_group_name_H-M   'P 1'
#
loop_
_entity.id
_entity.type
_entity.pdbx_description
1 polymer ?
#
loop_
_entity_poly.entity_id
_entity_poly.type
_entity_poly.pdbx_seq_one_letter_code
_entity_poly.pdbx_strand_id
1 'polypeptide(L)'
;MTSSPARTLGLRTILVLVFAFLYIPIAVLVALSFNAGGLPTAWSGFSLKWYASLAGNAAILQAALNTLIVALVSTAIATLLGTLLAIGIEMRRQYGKGLEALIFAPMIIPDIVLAIALLSFFSLLDVTMGLHTIVLAHVVFNLAFVCSVVRARLKSFD
;
A
#
# COMPACT_ATOMS: atom_id res chain seq x y z
N MET A 1 -0.51 28.36 -26.89
CA MET A 1 -1.47 27.27 -26.64
C MET A 1 -2.37 27.66 -25.48
N THR A 2 -3.38 28.50 -25.73
CA THR A 2 -4.37 28.93 -24.72
C THR A 2 -5.56 27.97 -24.78
N SER A 3 -5.76 27.14 -23.75
CA SER A 3 -6.95 26.31 -23.67
C SER A 3 -8.20 27.21 -23.64
N SER A 4 -9.17 26.92 -24.52
CA SER A 4 -10.46 27.60 -24.51
C SER A 4 -11.06 27.57 -23.09
N PRO A 5 -11.58 28.70 -22.57
CA PRO A 5 -12.12 28.78 -21.21
C PRO A 5 -13.22 27.74 -20.94
N ALA A 6 -13.99 27.37 -21.97
CA ALA A 6 -15.01 26.31 -21.89
C ALA A 6 -14.40 24.91 -21.66
N ARG A 7 -13.25 24.61 -22.26
CA ARG A 7 -12.53 23.33 -22.05
C ARG A 7 -11.95 23.25 -20.64
N THR A 8 -11.41 24.36 -20.13
CA THR A 8 -10.87 24.44 -18.76
C THR A 8 -11.98 24.30 -17.72
N LEU A 9 -13.17 24.85 -17.97
CA LEU A 9 -14.34 24.69 -17.09
C LEU A 9 -14.81 23.23 -17.05
N GLY A 10 -14.95 22.58 -18.20
CA GLY A 10 -15.33 21.15 -18.27
C GLY A 10 -14.35 20.24 -17.53
N LEU A 11 -13.04 20.46 -17.70
CA LEU A 11 -11.99 19.74 -16.97
C LEU A 11 -12.09 19.94 -15.44
N ARG A 12 -12.36 21.17 -14.99
CA ARG A 12 -12.55 21.48 -13.56
C ARG A 12 -13.77 20.77 -12.99
N THR A 13 -14.89 20.76 -13.71
CA THR A 13 -16.10 20.05 -13.28
C THR A 13 -15.85 18.56 -13.16
N ILE A 14 -15.19 17.94 -14.14
CA ILE A 14 -14.82 16.52 -14.09
C ILE A 14 -13.92 16.24 -12.88
N LEU A 15 -12.89 17.07 -12.66
CA LEU A 15 -12.02 16.96 -11.48
C LEU A 15 -12.84 16.99 -10.19
N VAL A 16 -13.70 18.00 -10.00
CA VAL A 16 -14.52 18.13 -8.80
C VAL A 16 -15.42 16.90 -8.60
N LEU A 17 -16.06 16.40 -9.66
CA LEU A 17 -16.91 15.20 -9.57
C LEU A 17 -16.13 13.95 -9.20
N VAL A 18 -14.94 13.73 -9.78
CA VAL A 18 -14.08 12.59 -9.45
C VAL A 18 -13.62 12.67 -8.00
N PHE A 19 -13.13 13.83 -7.55
CA PHE A 19 -12.72 14.02 -6.16
C PHE A 19 -13.90 13.88 -5.20
N ALA A 20 -15.07 14.44 -5.52
CA ALA A 20 -16.26 14.25 -4.70
C ALA A 20 -16.62 12.77 -4.58
N PHE A 21 -16.66 12.04 -5.69
CA PHE A 21 -16.97 10.61 -5.70
C PHE A 21 -16.00 9.77 -4.84
N LEU A 22 -14.70 10.07 -4.88
CA LEU A 22 -13.69 9.36 -4.10
C LEU A 22 -13.73 9.72 -2.60
N TYR A 23 -13.94 11.00 -2.27
CA TYR A 23 -13.84 11.49 -0.90
C TYR A 23 -15.16 11.45 -0.12
N ILE A 24 -16.32 11.47 -0.78
CA ILE A 24 -17.62 11.38 -0.09
C ILE A 24 -17.73 10.10 0.75
N PRO A 25 -17.43 8.89 0.26
CA PRO A 25 -17.51 7.68 1.08
C PRO A 25 -16.59 7.72 2.31
N ILE A 26 -15.40 8.30 2.16
CA ILE A 26 -14.44 8.48 3.25
C ILE A 26 -15.01 9.49 4.27
N ALA A 27 -15.57 10.60 3.81
CA ALA A 27 -16.20 11.60 4.67
C ALA A 27 -17.41 11.04 5.42
N VAL A 28 -18.22 10.19 4.77
CA VAL A 28 -19.33 9.46 5.41
C VAL A 28 -18.80 8.52 6.50
N LEU A 29 -17.72 7.77 6.23
CA LEU A 29 -17.10 6.91 7.22
C LEU A 29 -16.60 7.70 8.45
N VAL A 30 -15.99 8.86 8.21
CA VAL A 30 -15.55 9.78 9.28
C VAL A 30 -16.75 10.34 10.04
N ALA A 31 -17.83 10.72 9.37
CA ALA A 31 -19.04 11.17 10.07
C ALA A 31 -19.62 10.05 10.94
N LEU A 32 -19.68 8.82 10.41
CA LEU A 32 -20.16 7.64 11.14
C LEU A 32 -19.27 7.25 12.32
N SER A 33 -17.97 7.56 12.33
CA SER A 33 -17.12 7.30 13.49
C SER A 33 -17.50 8.16 14.72
N PHE A 34 -18.24 9.25 14.51
CA PHE A 34 -18.86 10.05 15.57
C PHE A 34 -20.29 9.63 15.91
N ASN A 35 -20.86 8.62 15.24
CA ASN A 35 -22.21 8.14 15.56
C ASN A 35 -22.20 7.41 16.90
N ALA A 36 -23.05 7.84 17.83
CA ALA A 36 -23.25 7.16 19.11
C ALA A 36 -23.76 5.72 18.93
N GLY A 37 -24.53 5.49 17.86
CA GLY A 37 -25.10 4.22 17.48
C GLY A 37 -24.11 3.42 16.66
N GLY A 38 -23.91 2.15 17.01
CA GLY A 38 -23.07 1.22 16.24
C GLY A 38 -23.68 0.77 14.91
N LEU A 39 -24.83 1.34 14.51
CA LEU A 39 -25.56 0.98 13.31
C LEU A 39 -25.40 2.09 12.26
N PRO A 40 -24.96 1.76 11.03
CA PRO A 40 -24.87 2.72 9.93
C PRO A 40 -26.22 3.26 9.45
N THR A 41 -27.32 2.62 9.85
CA THR A 41 -28.66 2.85 9.31
C THR A 41 -29.42 4.00 9.99
N ALA A 42 -28.97 4.47 11.15
CA ALA A 42 -29.60 5.58 11.86
C ALA A 42 -28.56 6.42 12.60
N TRP A 43 -28.63 7.74 12.41
CA TRP A 43 -27.85 8.70 13.20
C TRP A 43 -28.50 8.85 14.57
N SER A 44 -27.85 8.35 15.63
CA SER A 44 -28.40 8.39 17.00
C SER A 44 -27.79 9.49 17.88
N GLY A 45 -26.85 10.29 17.34
CA GLY A 45 -26.23 11.43 18.01
C GLY A 45 -24.73 11.47 17.83
N PHE A 46 -24.12 12.63 18.12
CA PHE A 46 -22.67 12.80 18.11
C PHE A 46 -22.04 12.23 19.38
N SER A 47 -20.99 11.42 19.26
CA SER A 47 -20.29 10.80 20.38
C SER A 47 -18.82 10.51 20.08
N LEU A 48 -17.98 10.64 21.10
CA LEU A 48 -16.57 10.23 21.08
C LEU A 48 -16.34 8.86 21.74
N LYS A 49 -17.41 8.12 22.03
CA LYS A 49 -17.36 6.83 22.75
C LYS A 49 -16.41 5.82 22.11
N TRP A 50 -16.39 5.72 20.78
CA TRP A 50 -15.54 4.78 20.06
C TRP A 50 -14.06 5.13 20.18
N TYR A 51 -13.70 6.41 20.18
CA TYR A 51 -12.33 6.86 20.41
C TYR A 51 -11.87 6.55 21.84
N ALA A 52 -12.73 6.76 22.84
CA ALA A 52 -12.42 6.38 24.22
C ALA A 52 -12.29 4.85 24.38
N SER A 53 -13.17 4.08 23.74
CA SER A 53 -13.08 2.61 23.72
C SER A 53 -11.82 2.11 23.01
N LEU A 54 -11.38 2.80 21.97
CA LEU A 54 -10.14 2.50 21.25
C LEU A 54 -8.92 2.74 22.14
N ALA A 55 -8.88 3.86 22.88
CA ALA A 55 -7.80 4.18 23.80
C ALA A 55 -7.66 3.15 24.93
N GLY A 56 -8.76 2.52 25.35
CA GLY A 56 -8.76 1.42 26.32
C GLY A 56 -8.42 0.05 25.73
N ASN A 57 -8.35 -0.10 24.41
CA ASN A 57 -8.13 -1.40 23.76
C ASN A 57 -6.65 -1.60 23.38
N ALA A 58 -5.90 -2.15 24.33
CA ALA A 58 -4.47 -2.41 24.15
C ALA A 58 -4.16 -3.33 22.96
N ALA A 59 -5.04 -4.29 22.63
CA ALA A 59 -4.83 -5.21 21.51
C ALA A 59 -4.88 -4.47 20.16
N ILE A 60 -5.86 -3.57 19.97
CA ILE A 60 -5.96 -2.76 18.74
C ILE A 60 -4.78 -1.78 18.66
N LEU A 61 -4.41 -1.15 19.77
CA LEU A 61 -3.28 -0.21 19.79
C LEU A 61 -1.96 -0.91 19.47
N GLN A 62 -1.71 -2.09 20.04
CA GLN A 62 -0.56 -2.92 19.73
C GLN A 62 -0.55 -3.36 18.25
N ALA A 63 -1.70 -3.77 17.70
CA ALA A 63 -1.81 -4.11 16.28
C ALA A 63 -1.52 -2.91 15.36
N ALA A 64 -1.98 -1.72 15.73
CA ALA A 64 -1.68 -0.48 15.00
C ALA A 64 -0.19 -0.14 15.04
N LEU A 65 0.45 -0.28 16.21
CA LEU A 65 1.90 -0.09 16.36
C LEU A 65 2.69 -1.11 15.54
N ASN A 66 2.33 -2.39 15.60
CA ASN A 66 2.97 -3.44 14.80
C ASN A 66 2.85 -3.14 13.29
N THR A 67 1.67 -2.69 12.85
CA THR A 67 1.45 -2.29 11.44
C THR A 67 2.34 -1.11 11.05
N LEU A 68 2.48 -0.12 11.93
CA LEU A 68 3.34 1.03 11.68
C LEU A 68 4.82 0.63 11.60
N ILE A 69 5.29 -0.23 12.51
CA ILE A 69 6.65 -0.77 12.49
C ILE A 69 6.91 -1.54 11.20
N VAL A 70 5.99 -2.43 10.82
CA VAL A 70 6.08 -3.21 9.58
C VAL A 70 6.14 -2.28 8.37
N ALA A 71 5.26 -1.28 8.29
CA ALA A 71 5.22 -0.34 7.17
C ALA A 71 6.52 0.44 7.04
N LEU A 72 7.04 1.01 8.12
CA LEU A 72 8.27 1.82 8.10
C LEU A 72 9.50 0.97 7.75
N VAL A 73 9.68 -0.16 8.44
CA VAL A 73 10.86 -1.02 8.25
C VAL A 73 10.85 -1.65 6.86
N SER A 74 9.71 -2.19 6.43
CA SER A 74 9.62 -2.81 5.10
C SER A 74 9.80 -1.79 3.98
N THR A 75 9.26 -0.56 4.13
CA THR A 75 9.47 0.52 3.15
C THR A 75 10.94 0.91 3.07
N ALA A 76 11.62 1.10 4.21
CA ALA A 76 13.03 1.47 4.21
C ALA A 76 13.91 0.41 3.53
N ILE A 77 13.69 -0.87 3.87
CA ILE A 77 14.47 -1.98 3.27
C ILE A 77 14.12 -2.14 1.79
N ALA A 78 12.84 -2.14 1.42
CA ALA A 78 12.41 -2.34 0.04
C ALA A 78 12.82 -1.18 -0.88
N THR A 79 12.79 0.06 -0.39
CA THR A 79 13.24 1.23 -1.16
C THR A 79 14.74 1.16 -1.45
N LEU A 80 15.56 0.85 -0.43
CA LEU A 80 17.00 0.67 -0.60
C LEU A 80 17.32 -0.47 -1.57
N LEU A 81 16.83 -1.69 -1.29
CA LEU A 81 17.12 -2.86 -2.10
C LEU A 81 16.51 -2.77 -3.51
N GLY A 82 15.29 -2.24 -3.63
CA GLY A 82 14.58 -2.12 -4.90
C GLY A 82 15.21 -1.08 -5.82
N THR A 83 15.74 0.01 -5.25
CA THR A 83 16.51 1.01 -6.02
C THR A 83 17.82 0.43 -6.52
N LEU A 84 18.58 -0.26 -5.65
CA LEU A 84 19.81 -0.94 -6.05
C LEU A 84 19.55 -1.99 -7.14
N LEU A 85 18.46 -2.74 -7.02
CA LEU A 85 18.03 -3.73 -8.00
C LEU A 85 17.68 -3.05 -9.34
N ALA A 86 16.92 -1.97 -9.33
CA ALA A 86 16.55 -1.22 -10.54
C ALA A 86 17.78 -0.69 -11.29
N ILE A 87 18.74 -0.10 -10.56
CA ILE A 87 20.00 0.37 -11.13
C ILE A 87 20.81 -0.80 -11.69
N GLY A 88 20.91 -1.91 -10.97
CA GLY A 88 21.63 -3.10 -11.41
C GLY A 88 21.08 -3.67 -12.72
N ILE A 89 19.75 -3.79 -12.83
CA ILE A 89 19.07 -4.27 -14.05
C ILE A 89 19.34 -3.33 -15.22
N GLU A 90 19.23 -2.03 -15.02
CA GLU A 90 19.39 -1.05 -16.11
C GLU A 90 20.87 -0.93 -16.56
N MET A 91 21.80 -1.01 -15.61
CA MET A 91 23.24 -0.94 -15.90
C MET A 91 23.75 -2.20 -16.62
N ARG A 92 23.16 -3.38 -16.36
CA ARG A 92 23.49 -4.63 -17.04
C ARG A 92 22.33 -5.09 -17.92
N ARG A 93 22.23 -4.47 -19.10
CA ARG A 93 21.28 -4.78 -20.19
C ARG A 93 21.30 -6.24 -20.70
N GLN A 94 22.20 -7.09 -20.19
CA GLN A 94 22.38 -8.49 -20.58
C GLN A 94 21.72 -9.52 -19.65
N TYR A 95 20.98 -9.11 -18.61
CA TYR A 95 20.18 -10.07 -17.86
C TYR A 95 19.11 -10.67 -18.78
N GLY A 96 19.13 -12.00 -18.94
CA GLY A 96 18.19 -12.70 -19.81
C GLY A 96 16.73 -12.50 -19.36
N LYS A 97 15.80 -12.62 -20.32
CA LYS A 97 14.34 -12.43 -20.10
C LYS A 97 13.79 -13.20 -18.88
N GLY A 98 14.40 -14.33 -18.52
CA GLY A 98 14.00 -15.12 -17.35
C GLY A 98 14.29 -14.45 -16.00
N LEU A 99 15.38 -13.69 -15.86
CA LEU A 99 15.69 -13.02 -14.60
C LEU A 99 14.77 -11.83 -14.37
N GLU A 100 14.44 -11.06 -15.41
CA GLU A 100 13.42 -10.01 -15.32
C GLU A 100 12.06 -10.60 -14.93
N ALA A 101 11.66 -11.71 -15.55
CA ALA A 101 10.41 -12.39 -15.22
C ALA A 101 10.37 -12.82 -13.74
N LEU A 102 11.48 -13.30 -13.18
CA LEU A 102 11.57 -13.69 -11.78
C LEU A 102 11.45 -12.48 -10.83
N ILE A 103 12.12 -11.37 -11.16
CA ILE A 103 12.11 -10.14 -10.35
C ILE A 103 10.71 -9.51 -10.32
N PHE A 104 10.00 -9.52 -11.46
CA PHE A 104 8.65 -8.99 -11.56
C PHE A 104 7.55 -10.02 -11.27
N ALA A 105 7.91 -11.28 -10.98
CA ALA A 105 6.93 -12.33 -10.66
C ALA A 105 5.98 -11.94 -9.51
N PRO A 106 6.45 -11.36 -8.38
CA PRO A 106 5.56 -10.97 -7.28
C PRO A 106 4.53 -9.91 -7.66
N MET A 107 4.78 -9.13 -8.72
CA MET A 107 3.86 -8.10 -9.20
C MET A 107 2.73 -8.68 -10.07
N ILE A 108 2.94 -9.86 -10.66
CA ILE A 108 1.98 -10.53 -11.57
C ILE A 108 1.20 -11.61 -10.81
N ILE A 109 1.86 -12.30 -9.88
CA ILE A 109 1.23 -13.33 -9.04
C ILE A 109 0.17 -12.67 -8.15
N PRO A 110 -1.03 -13.26 -8.00
CA PRO A 110 -2.04 -12.75 -7.08
C PRO A 110 -1.53 -12.70 -5.63
N ASP A 111 -1.79 -11.60 -4.92
CA ASP A 111 -1.26 -11.34 -3.58
C ASP A 111 -1.51 -12.47 -2.59
N ILE A 112 -2.70 -13.10 -2.64
CA ILE A 112 -3.06 -14.23 -1.77
C ILE A 112 -2.15 -15.44 -2.02
N VAL A 113 -1.80 -15.70 -3.28
CA VAL A 113 -0.93 -16.83 -3.64
C VAL A 113 0.49 -16.59 -3.13
N LEU A 114 1.00 -15.37 -3.27
CA LEU A 114 2.31 -14.99 -2.74
C LEU A 114 2.34 -15.11 -1.20
N ALA A 115 1.28 -14.66 -0.52
CA ALA A 115 1.17 -14.74 0.93
C ALA A 115 1.20 -16.19 1.43
N ILE A 116 0.42 -17.08 0.82
CA ILE A 116 0.39 -18.50 1.16
C ILE A 116 1.74 -19.15 0.85
N ALA A 117 2.38 -18.82 -0.29
CA ALA A 117 3.68 -19.35 -0.66
C ALA A 117 4.78 -18.96 0.35
N LEU A 118 4.79 -17.70 0.81
CA LEU A 118 5.72 -17.22 1.83
C LEU A 118 5.44 -17.85 3.20
N LEU A 119 4.16 -18.02 3.57
CA LEU A 119 3.78 -18.73 4.79
C LEU A 119 4.29 -20.17 4.77
N SER A 120 4.06 -20.89 3.68
CA SER A 120 4.57 -22.25 3.49
C SER A 120 6.10 -22.28 3.50
N PHE A 121 6.77 -21.32 2.86
CA PHE A 121 8.22 -21.21 2.86
C PHE A 121 8.80 -21.02 4.26
N PHE A 122 8.25 -20.11 5.06
CA PHE A 122 8.70 -19.92 6.44
C PHE A 122 8.39 -21.14 7.33
N SER A 123 7.25 -21.79 7.11
CA SER A 123 6.90 -23.03 7.82
C SER A 123 7.83 -24.19 7.48
N LEU A 124 8.28 -24.32 6.23
CA LEU A 124 9.24 -25.36 5.81
C LEU A 124 10.63 -25.15 6.42
N LEU A 125 10.96 -23.91 6.79
CA LEU A 125 12.22 -23.54 7.43
C LEU A 125 12.13 -23.54 8.96
N ASP A 126 11.01 -23.99 9.54
CA ASP A 126 10.72 -23.93 10.99
C ASP A 126 10.96 -22.54 11.61
N VAL A 127 10.74 -21.48 10.83
CA VAL A 127 10.87 -20.10 11.30
C VAL A 127 9.66 -19.75 12.17
N THR A 128 9.92 -19.14 13.33
CA THR A 128 8.85 -18.74 14.24
C THR A 128 7.99 -17.64 13.61
N MET A 129 6.68 -17.88 13.48
CA MET A 129 5.77 -16.88 12.91
C MET A 129 5.68 -15.66 13.81
N GLY A 130 5.91 -14.48 13.25
CA GLY A 130 5.89 -13.24 14.02
C GLY A 130 6.18 -12.01 13.18
N LEU A 131 6.42 -10.88 13.87
CA LEU A 131 6.58 -9.58 13.22
C LEU A 131 7.71 -9.58 12.17
N HIS A 132 8.81 -10.29 12.41
CA HIS A 132 9.92 -10.40 11.48
C HIS A 132 9.53 -11.11 10.17
N THR A 133 8.79 -12.22 10.22
CA THR A 133 8.29 -12.90 9.01
C THR A 133 7.35 -12.01 8.20
N ILE A 134 6.52 -11.20 8.88
CA ILE A 134 5.63 -10.23 8.24
C ILE A 134 6.44 -9.13 7.55
N VAL A 135 7.48 -8.59 8.21
CA VAL A 135 8.38 -7.59 7.60
C VAL A 135 9.04 -8.15 6.35
N LEU A 136 9.63 -9.35 6.43
CA LEU A 136 10.29 -9.97 5.28
C LEU A 136 9.32 -10.21 4.11
N ALA A 137 8.11 -10.69 4.40
CA ALA A 137 7.08 -10.86 3.37
C ALA A 137 6.71 -9.54 2.68
N HIS A 138 6.51 -8.47 3.46
CA HIS A 138 6.24 -7.14 2.91
C HIS A 138 7.42 -6.58 2.12
N VAL A 139 8.66 -6.84 2.54
CA VAL A 139 9.85 -6.44 1.78
C VAL A 139 9.85 -7.11 0.41
N VAL A 140 9.62 -8.43 0.33
CA VAL A 140 9.58 -9.17 -0.93
C VAL A 140 8.49 -8.63 -1.87
N PHE A 141 7.30 -8.36 -1.32
CA PHE A 141 6.20 -7.77 -2.09
C PHE A 141 6.55 -6.37 -2.62
N ASN A 142 6.97 -5.47 -1.72
CA ASN A 142 7.26 -4.07 -2.04
C ASN A 142 8.45 -3.92 -2.99
N LEU A 143 9.42 -4.85 -2.97
CA LEU A 143 10.63 -4.80 -3.79
C LEU A 143 10.31 -4.70 -5.29
N ALA A 144 9.34 -5.49 -5.78
CA ALA A 144 8.94 -5.51 -7.18
C ALA A 144 8.33 -4.17 -7.62
N PHE A 145 7.48 -3.58 -6.77
CA PHE A 145 6.86 -2.27 -7.03
C PHE A 145 7.88 -1.13 -7.03
N VAL A 146 8.76 -1.08 -6.01
CA VAL A 146 9.83 -0.08 -5.94
C VAL A 146 10.71 -0.18 -7.18
N CYS A 147 11.17 -1.39 -7.53
CA CYS A 147 12.04 -1.60 -8.67
C CYS A 147 11.37 -1.12 -9.97
N SER A 148 10.09 -1.45 -10.17
CA SER A 148 9.30 -1.02 -11.34
C SER A 148 9.21 0.50 -11.46
N VAL A 149 8.86 1.19 -10.36
CA VAL A 149 8.72 2.66 -10.35
C VAL A 149 10.06 3.35 -10.57
N VAL A 150 11.12 2.92 -9.89
CA VAL A 150 12.47 3.50 -10.04
C VAL A 150 12.97 3.29 -11.46
N ARG A 151 12.82 2.09 -12.02
CA ARG A 151 13.24 1.79 -13.39
C ARG A 151 12.48 2.62 -14.42
N ALA A 152 11.17 2.81 -14.24
CA ALA A 152 10.38 3.69 -15.12
C ALA A 152 10.89 5.14 -15.08
N ARG A 153 11.35 5.62 -13.91
CA ARG A 153 12.00 6.93 -13.78
C ARG A 153 13.38 6.96 -14.43
N LEU A 154 14.20 5.93 -14.24
CA LEU A 154 15.54 5.85 -14.86
C LEU A 154 15.47 5.94 -16.39
N LYS A 155 14.49 5.28 -17.02
CA LYS A 155 14.26 5.35 -18.46
C LYS A 155 13.84 6.72 -18.98
N SER A 156 13.34 7.61 -18.12
CA SER A 156 12.95 8.97 -18.51
C SER A 156 14.11 9.98 -18.48
N PHE A 157 15.29 9.55 -18.02
CA PHE A 157 16.50 10.37 -18.01
C PHE A 157 17.35 10.23 -19.29
N ASP A 158 16.89 9.46 -20.27
CA ASP A 158 17.40 9.33 -21.65
C ASP A 158 16.29 9.77 -22.63
#